data_AF-A0A8X6KZ33-F1
#
_entry.id   AF-A0A8X6KZ33-F1
#
_cell.length_a   1.000
_cell.length_b   1.000
_cell.length_c   1.000
_cell.angle_alpha   90.00
_cell.angle_beta   90.00
_cell.angle_gamma   90.00
#
_symmetry.space_group_name_H-M   'P 1'
#
loop_
_entity.id
_entity.type
_entity.pdbx_description
1 polymer ?
#
loop_
_entity_poly.entity_id
_entity_poly.type
_entity_poly.pdbx_seq_one_letter_code
_entity_poly.pdbx_strand_id
1 'polypeptide(L)'
;KVGDSVPAIAVSFLLFYLPSNFCDLNSKPVLEWKAVQSKLPWGVLLLLGGGFALANGAQESGLSELLGIKLSSLKVLPAGAIVAIICFMTAMLTEIASNTTTATILLPVLNQMAISIGVNPLFLMLPVSIVCSYAFMLPVATPPNAIAFESGNMNTVDMAKPGIVMNFVCCGVQLFMLNTLGVAMFDLNTFPSWANHTETSNSVTNTVMQNLTALGNITFHGPQTLNNSVLI
;
A
#
# COMPACT_ATOMS: atom_id res chain seq x y z
N LYS A 1 1.61 -20.94 2.51
CA LYS A 1 2.77 -20.42 1.74
C LYS A 1 3.71 -19.78 2.76
N VAL A 2 4.98 -20.16 2.78
CA VAL A 2 5.99 -19.47 3.59
C VAL A 2 6.28 -18.15 2.88
N GLY A 3 6.07 -17.02 3.56
CA GLY A 3 6.35 -15.70 2.98
C GLY A 3 7.83 -15.35 3.08
N ASP A 4 8.29 -14.45 2.21
CA ASP A 4 9.69 -13.98 2.14
C ASP A 4 10.18 -13.35 3.46
N SER A 5 9.26 -12.97 4.35
CA SER A 5 9.54 -12.49 5.70
C SER A 5 10.13 -13.56 6.62
N VAL A 6 9.79 -14.84 6.43
CA VAL A 6 10.23 -15.93 7.33
C VAL A 6 11.75 -16.16 7.23
N PRO A 7 12.36 -16.28 6.03
CA PRO A 7 13.82 -16.29 5.90
C PRO A 7 14.48 -15.04 6.46
N ALA A 8 13.91 -13.85 6.23
CA ALA A 8 14.49 -12.59 6.69
C ALA A 8 14.55 -12.49 8.22
N ILE A 9 13.48 -12.90 8.91
CA ILE A 9 13.43 -12.94 10.37
C ILE A 9 14.41 -13.99 10.91
N ALA A 10 14.48 -15.17 10.30
CA ALA A 10 15.41 -16.22 10.69
C ALA A 10 16.88 -15.77 10.58
N VAL A 11 17.24 -15.11 9.47
CA VAL A 11 18.59 -14.55 9.26
C VAL A 11 18.87 -13.43 10.27
N SER A 12 17.90 -12.58 10.59
CA SER A 12 18.07 -11.52 11.59
C SER A 12 18.38 -12.10 12.97
N PHE A 13 17.63 -13.12 13.41
CA PHE A 13 17.94 -13.81 14.67
C PHE A 13 19.29 -14.53 14.63
N LEU A 14 19.64 -15.11 13.49
CA LEU A 14 20.95 -15.75 13.30
C LEU A 14 22.10 -14.73 13.46
N LEU A 15 21.96 -13.52 12.91
CA LEU A 15 22.97 -12.45 13.06
C LEU A 15 23.14 -11.94 14.50
N PHE A 16 22.09 -12.01 15.31
CA PHE A 16 22.18 -11.73 16.75
C PHE A 16 22.89 -12.84 17.53
N TYR A 17 22.84 -14.07 17.03
CA TYR A 17 23.47 -15.23 17.66
C TYR A 17 24.90 -15.50 17.17
N LEU A 18 25.23 -15.08 15.94
CA LEU A 18 26.52 -15.38 15.30
C LEU A 18 27.63 -14.48 15.90
N PRO A 19 28.72 -15.06 16.42
CA PRO A 19 29.87 -14.29 16.89
C PRO A 19 30.62 -13.63 15.72
N SER A 20 31.12 -12.42 15.92
CA SER A 20 31.86 -11.65 14.90
C SER A 20 33.18 -12.30 14.47
N ASN A 21 33.74 -13.18 15.29
CA ASN A 21 34.92 -13.97 14.98
C ASN A 21 34.60 -15.46 15.10
N PHE A 22 34.67 -16.19 13.99
CA PHE A 22 34.39 -17.64 13.98
C PHE A 22 35.42 -18.47 14.78
N CYS A 23 36.62 -17.92 15.04
CA CYS A 23 37.67 -18.58 15.81
C CYS A 23 37.60 -18.31 17.32
N ASP A 24 36.82 -17.33 17.76
CA ASP A 24 36.66 -16.99 19.17
C ASP A 24 35.16 -16.86 19.51
N LEU A 25 34.60 -17.93 20.08
CA LEU A 25 33.19 -17.99 20.46
C LEU A 25 32.79 -17.01 21.59
N ASN A 26 33.75 -16.35 22.25
CA ASN A 26 33.47 -15.27 23.21
C ASN A 26 33.45 -13.88 22.57
N SER A 27 33.70 -13.77 21.26
CA SER A 27 33.65 -12.50 20.55
C SER A 27 32.22 -11.96 20.45
N LYS A 28 32.09 -10.64 20.39
CA LYS A 28 30.81 -9.93 20.31
C LYS A 28 29.98 -10.41 19.09
N PRO A 29 28.65 -10.47 19.18
CA PRO A 29 27.81 -10.86 18.05
C PRO A 29 27.96 -9.90 16.87
N VAL A 30 27.76 -10.40 15.65
CA VAL A 30 27.87 -9.62 14.40
C VAL A 30 26.92 -8.42 14.42
N LEU A 31 25.72 -8.60 14.99
CA LEU A 31 24.72 -7.55 15.10
C LEU A 31 24.46 -7.22 16.58
N GLU A 32 24.99 -6.10 17.05
CA GLU A 32 24.72 -5.59 18.39
C GLU A 32 23.38 -4.86 18.46
N TRP A 33 22.60 -5.08 19.52
CA TRP A 33 21.33 -4.36 19.76
C TRP A 33 21.53 -2.83 19.75
N LYS A 34 22.67 -2.34 20.25
CA LYS A 34 22.99 -0.92 20.26
C LYS A 34 23.18 -0.35 18.84
N ALA A 35 23.75 -1.15 17.93
CA ALA A 35 23.86 -0.78 16.52
C ALA A 35 22.49 -0.75 15.85
N VAL A 36 21.65 -1.76 16.12
CA VAL A 36 20.27 -1.84 15.60
C VAL A 36 19.42 -0.67 16.09
N GLN A 37 19.42 -0.38 17.39
CA GLN A 37 18.67 0.73 17.98
C GLN A 37 19.09 2.09 17.39
N SER A 38 20.39 2.31 17.17
CA SER A 38 20.91 3.60 16.67
C SER A 38 20.78 3.78 15.17
N LYS A 39 20.76 2.70 14.39
CA LYS A 39 20.74 2.75 12.91
C LYS A 39 19.35 2.50 12.32
N LEU A 40 18.42 1.89 13.05
CA LEU A 40 17.06 1.69 12.55
C LEU A 40 16.23 2.98 12.59
N PRO A 41 15.56 3.34 11.47
CA PRO A 41 14.67 4.49 11.44
C PRO A 41 13.30 4.15 12.04
N TRP A 42 13.21 4.09 13.38
CA TRP A 42 11.98 3.75 14.13
C TRP A 42 10.76 4.57 13.72
N GLY A 43 10.96 5.85 13.38
CA GLY A 43 9.89 6.72 12.89
C GLY A 43 9.23 6.19 11.62
N VAL A 44 10.02 5.66 10.68
CA VAL A 44 9.49 5.08 9.42
C VAL A 44 8.70 3.80 9.70
N LEU A 45 9.17 2.95 10.63
CA LEU A 45 8.47 1.73 11.03
C LEU A 45 7.11 2.03 11.68
N LEU A 46 7.06 2.99 12.62
CA LEU A 46 5.81 3.42 13.25
C LEU A 46 4.86 4.05 12.24
N LEU A 47 5.39 4.81 11.28
CA LEU A 47 4.61 5.48 10.25
C LEU A 47 4.05 4.49 9.21
N LEU A 48 4.78 3.42 8.88
CA LEU A 48 4.28 2.29 8.09
C LEU A 48 3.11 1.60 8.80
N GLY A 49 3.30 1.27 10.08
CA GLY A 49 2.23 0.68 10.90
C GLY A 49 1.00 1.59 11.00
N GLY A 50 1.21 2.89 11.22
CA GLY A 50 0.15 3.90 11.24
C GLY A 50 -0.57 4.05 9.89
N GLY A 51 0.16 3.97 8.77
CA GLY A 51 -0.41 4.01 7.43
C GLY A 51 -1.30 2.80 7.13
N PHE A 52 -0.88 1.60 7.50
CA PHE A 52 -1.71 0.40 7.40
C PHE A 52 -2.94 0.46 8.33
N ALA A 53 -2.77 0.94 9.56
CA ALA A 53 -3.87 1.14 10.49
C ALA A 53 -4.89 2.16 9.96
N LEU A 54 -4.43 3.26 9.37
CA LEU A 54 -5.28 4.27 8.75
C LEU A 54 -6.03 3.70 7.52
N ALA A 55 -5.34 2.95 6.66
CA ALA A 55 -5.94 2.32 5.49
C ALA A 55 -7.03 1.31 5.88
N ASN A 56 -6.78 0.48 6.90
CA ASN A 56 -7.77 -0.44 7.44
C ASN A 56 -8.93 0.31 8.12
N GLY A 57 -8.66 1.36 8.89
CA GLY A 57 -9.70 2.20 9.50
C GLY A 57 -10.58 2.90 8.46
N ALA A 58 -10.01 3.33 7.32
CA ALA A 58 -10.76 3.89 6.20
C ALA A 58 -11.66 2.84 5.51
N GLN A 59 -11.23 1.57 5.46
CA GLN A 59 -12.02 0.45 4.97
C GLN A 59 -13.17 0.13 5.95
N GLU A 60 -12.88 -0.07 7.23
CA GLU A 60 -13.87 -0.45 8.26
C GLU A 60 -14.90 0.65 8.51
N SER A 61 -14.51 1.93 8.41
CA SER A 61 -15.43 3.06 8.54
C SER A 61 -16.36 3.24 7.33
N GLY A 62 -16.15 2.49 6.24
CA GLY A 62 -16.91 2.66 4.98
C GLY A 62 -16.57 3.95 4.22
N LEU A 63 -15.57 4.71 4.67
CA LEU A 63 -15.14 5.96 4.02
C LEU A 63 -14.65 5.69 2.60
N SER A 64 -13.90 4.60 2.39
CA SER A 64 -13.44 4.18 1.06
C SER A 64 -14.59 3.91 0.08
N GLU A 65 -15.71 3.37 0.58
CA GLU A 65 -16.88 3.06 -0.24
C GLU A 65 -17.72 4.32 -0.54
N LEU A 66 -17.87 5.20 0.44
CA LEU A 66 -18.48 6.52 0.23
C LEU A 66 -17.68 7.36 -0.78
N LEU A 67 -16.35 7.38 -0.67
CA LEU A 67 -15.47 7.99 -1.66
C LEU A 67 -15.62 7.31 -3.02
N GLY A 68 -15.62 5.97 -3.07
CA GLY A 68 -15.84 5.20 -4.30
C GLY A 68 -17.14 5.57 -5.01
N ILE A 69 -18.24 5.77 -4.28
CA ILE A 69 -19.54 6.21 -4.84
C ILE A 69 -19.46 7.65 -5.36
N LYS A 70 -18.84 8.56 -4.61
CA LYS A 70 -18.66 9.97 -5.04
C LYS A 70 -17.74 10.08 -6.26
N LEU A 71 -16.69 9.26 -6.33
CA LEU A 71 -15.81 9.16 -7.49
C LEU A 71 -16.44 8.37 -8.64
N SER A 72 -17.42 7.50 -8.38
CA SER A 72 -18.20 6.82 -9.43
C SER A 72 -19.01 7.83 -10.26
N SER A 73 -19.53 8.89 -9.64
CA SER A 73 -20.10 10.04 -10.38
C SER A 73 -19.07 10.78 -11.24
N LEU A 74 -17.78 10.61 -10.94
CA LEU A 74 -16.64 11.13 -11.70
C LEU A 74 -16.09 10.13 -12.74
N LYS A 75 -16.67 8.92 -12.91
CA LYS A 75 -16.30 7.94 -13.96
C LYS A 75 -16.41 8.49 -15.39
N VAL A 76 -17.04 9.65 -15.57
CA VAL A 76 -17.04 10.38 -16.84
C VAL A 76 -15.63 10.87 -17.21
N LEU A 77 -14.74 11.06 -16.22
CA LEU A 77 -13.34 11.42 -16.45
C LEU A 77 -12.49 10.17 -16.76
N PRO A 78 -11.57 10.25 -17.73
CA PRO A 78 -10.66 9.14 -18.05
C PRO A 78 -9.82 8.78 -16.82
N ALA A 79 -9.57 7.48 -16.59
CA ALA A 79 -8.82 6.97 -15.44
C ALA A 79 -7.44 7.64 -15.26
N GLY A 80 -6.80 8.06 -16.37
CA GLY A 80 -5.56 8.84 -16.33
C GLY A 80 -5.68 10.20 -15.64
N ALA A 81 -6.83 10.88 -15.72
CA ALA A 81 -7.05 12.16 -15.05
C ALA A 81 -7.12 12.00 -13.52
N ILE A 82 -7.71 10.91 -13.03
CA ILE A 82 -7.74 10.59 -11.59
C ILE A 82 -6.31 10.37 -11.08
N VAL A 83 -5.51 9.61 -11.82
CA VAL A 83 -4.10 9.39 -11.49
C VAL A 83 -3.30 10.69 -11.52
N ALA A 84 -3.55 11.57 -12.49
CA ALA A 84 -2.88 12.87 -12.58
C ALA A 84 -3.15 13.73 -11.33
N ILE A 85 -4.40 13.76 -10.85
CA ILE A 85 -4.76 14.49 -9.62
C ILE A 85 -4.06 13.89 -8.41
N ILE A 86 -4.07 12.56 -8.26
CA ILE A 86 -3.40 11.87 -7.15
C ILE A 86 -1.89 12.11 -7.18
N CYS A 87 -1.27 12.03 -8.35
CA CYS A 87 0.16 12.31 -8.53
C CYS A 87 0.47 13.76 -8.16
N PHE A 88 -0.33 14.72 -8.62
CA PHE A 88 -0.11 16.12 -8.30
C PHE A 88 -0.24 16.40 -6.79
N MET A 89 -1.27 15.85 -6.15
CA MET A 89 -1.44 15.94 -4.69
C MET A 89 -0.26 15.31 -3.94
N THR A 90 0.22 14.15 -4.42
CA THR A 90 1.39 13.46 -3.86
C THR A 90 2.66 14.30 -4.00
N ALA A 91 2.89 14.89 -5.18
CA ALA A 91 4.04 15.75 -5.47
C ALA A 91 4.07 16.95 -4.52
N MET A 92 2.92 17.56 -4.21
CA MET A 92 2.85 18.63 -3.22
C MET A 92 3.06 18.13 -1.78
N LEU A 93 2.49 16.98 -1.43
CA LEU A 93 2.62 16.39 -0.09
C LEU A 93 4.07 16.01 0.22
N THR A 94 4.79 15.51 -0.77
CA THR A 94 6.20 15.09 -0.62
C THR A 94 7.20 16.25 -0.53
N GLU A 95 6.76 17.49 -0.72
CA GLU A 95 7.60 18.68 -0.44
C GLU A 95 7.64 19.00 1.06
N ILE A 96 6.60 18.58 1.80
CA ILE A 96 6.46 18.85 3.24
C ILE A 96 6.90 17.61 4.04
N ALA A 97 6.64 16.42 3.51
CA ALA A 97 6.96 15.14 4.12
C ALA A 97 8.09 14.43 3.38
N SER A 98 8.90 13.63 4.09
CA SER A 98 9.96 12.82 3.48
C SER A 98 9.38 11.88 2.41
N ASN A 99 10.07 11.73 1.28
CA ASN A 99 9.68 10.85 0.17
C ASN A 99 9.28 9.43 0.62
N THR A 100 10.08 8.83 1.52
CA THR A 100 9.81 7.50 2.07
C THR A 100 8.55 7.51 2.93
N THR A 101 8.36 8.53 3.76
CA THR A 101 7.18 8.72 4.60
C THR A 101 5.91 8.84 3.75
N THR A 102 5.95 9.67 2.71
CA THR A 102 4.82 9.89 1.80
C THR A 102 4.43 8.60 1.07
N ALA A 103 5.41 7.87 0.52
CA ALA A 103 5.15 6.58 -0.12
C ALA A 103 4.55 5.56 0.86
N THR A 104 5.09 5.50 2.07
CA THR A 104 4.68 4.55 3.11
C THR A 104 3.24 4.76 3.58
N ILE A 105 2.76 6.01 3.62
CA ILE A 105 1.36 6.33 3.96
C ILE A 105 0.43 6.13 2.77
N LEU A 106 0.81 6.63 1.58
CA LEU A 106 -0.12 6.68 0.45
C LEU A 106 -0.31 5.33 -0.23
N LEU A 107 0.74 4.51 -0.34
CA LEU A 107 0.65 3.22 -1.03
C LEU A 107 -0.41 2.26 -0.46
N PRO A 108 -0.50 2.03 0.86
CA PRO A 108 -1.56 1.16 1.40
C PRO A 108 -2.96 1.74 1.21
N VAL A 109 -3.11 3.06 1.35
CA VAL A 109 -4.40 3.75 1.15
C VAL A 109 -4.85 3.61 -0.31
N LEU A 110 -3.95 3.81 -1.27
CA LEU A 110 -4.22 3.66 -2.69
C LEU A 110 -4.50 2.22 -3.09
N ASN A 111 -3.84 1.23 -2.46
CA ASN A 111 -4.14 -0.17 -2.68
C ASN A 111 -5.59 -0.51 -2.30
N GLN A 112 -6.02 -0.09 -1.10
CA GLN A 112 -7.41 -0.31 -0.66
C GLN A 112 -8.41 0.46 -1.52
N MET A 113 -8.08 1.70 -1.89
CA MET A 113 -8.91 2.48 -2.80
C MET A 113 -9.09 1.78 -4.15
N ALA A 114 -8.01 1.27 -4.74
CA ALA A 114 -8.02 0.57 -6.01
C ALA A 114 -8.92 -0.68 -5.97
N ILE A 115 -8.83 -1.46 -4.89
CA ILE A 115 -9.68 -2.63 -4.66
C ILE A 115 -11.15 -2.20 -4.54
N SER A 116 -11.46 -1.15 -3.78
CA SER A 116 -12.84 -0.65 -3.62
C SER A 116 -13.46 -0.12 -4.91
N ILE A 117 -12.68 0.48 -5.81
CA ILE A 117 -13.17 0.97 -7.11
C ILE A 117 -13.07 -0.06 -8.24
N GLY A 118 -12.47 -1.23 -7.98
CA GLY A 118 -12.30 -2.31 -8.94
C GLY A 118 -11.29 -2.02 -10.06
N VAL A 119 -10.27 -1.19 -9.81
CA VAL A 119 -9.17 -0.94 -10.75
C VAL A 119 -7.91 -1.66 -10.30
N ASN A 120 -7.02 -1.98 -11.23
CA ASN A 120 -5.75 -2.62 -10.92
C ASN A 120 -4.94 -1.75 -9.93
N PRO A 121 -4.57 -2.24 -8.73
CA PRO A 121 -3.83 -1.46 -7.74
C PRO A 121 -2.49 -0.93 -8.25
N LEU A 122 -1.81 -1.66 -9.14
CA LEU A 122 -0.57 -1.17 -9.75
C LEU A 122 -0.77 0.12 -10.54
N PHE A 123 -1.95 0.34 -11.11
CA PHE A 123 -2.26 1.54 -11.89
C PHE A 123 -2.17 2.82 -11.06
N LEU A 124 -2.50 2.74 -9.76
CA LEU A 124 -2.37 3.86 -8.82
C LEU A 124 -1.02 3.87 -8.10
N MET A 125 -0.54 2.70 -7.67
CA MET A 125 0.65 2.59 -6.82
C MET A 125 1.96 2.89 -7.55
N LEU A 126 2.12 2.44 -8.80
CA LEU A 126 3.35 2.66 -9.58
C LEU A 126 3.66 4.15 -9.80
N PRO A 127 2.75 4.95 -10.40
CA PRO A 127 3.04 6.35 -10.68
C PRO A 127 3.24 7.15 -9.39
N VAL A 128 2.47 6.86 -8.33
CA VAL A 128 2.61 7.53 -7.03
C VAL A 128 3.97 7.22 -6.39
N SER A 129 4.45 5.97 -6.46
CA SER A 129 5.77 5.61 -5.93
C SER A 129 6.89 6.42 -6.57
N ILE A 130 6.81 6.64 -7.88
CA ILE A 130 7.80 7.42 -8.62
C ILE A 130 7.66 8.91 -8.27
N VAL A 131 6.43 9.42 -8.21
CA VAL A 131 6.15 10.83 -7.91
C VAL A 131 6.51 11.22 -6.48
N CYS A 132 6.47 10.29 -5.52
CA CYS A 132 7.03 10.53 -4.18
C CYS A 132 8.51 10.93 -4.19
N SER A 133 9.24 10.67 -5.27
CA SER A 133 10.64 11.11 -5.40
C SER A 133 10.79 12.50 -6.03
N TYR A 134 9.71 13.08 -6.55
CA TYR A 134 9.70 14.40 -7.19
C TYR A 134 9.46 15.50 -6.15
N ALA A 135 10.50 15.78 -5.37
CA ALA A 135 10.53 16.85 -4.40
C ALA A 135 11.56 17.90 -4.84
N PHE A 136 11.12 18.95 -5.53
CA PHE A 136 11.98 19.97 -6.17
C PHE A 136 11.69 21.40 -5.68
N MET A 137 10.61 21.63 -4.94
CA MET A 137 10.11 22.97 -4.58
C MET A 137 10.75 23.51 -3.30
N LEU A 138 10.98 22.68 -2.29
CA LEU A 138 11.48 23.12 -0.99
C LEU A 138 12.88 22.57 -0.66
N PRO A 139 13.76 23.40 -0.06
CA PRO A 139 15.09 22.97 0.37
C PRO A 139 15.03 21.92 1.49
N VAL A 140 13.98 21.96 2.31
CA VAL A 140 13.78 21.03 3.44
C VAL A 140 13.37 19.62 2.97
N ALA A 141 12.85 19.49 1.74
CA ALA A 141 12.24 18.25 1.29
C ALA A 141 13.26 17.12 1.09
N THR A 142 14.46 17.42 0.58
CA THR A 142 15.52 16.42 0.35
C THR A 142 16.93 16.97 0.61
N PRO A 143 17.88 16.14 1.09
CA PRO A 143 19.25 16.57 1.35
C PRO A 143 19.98 17.20 0.14
N PRO A 144 19.85 16.69 -1.10
CA PRO A 144 20.46 17.34 -2.27
C PRO A 144 19.95 18.77 -2.51
N ASN A 145 18.65 18.99 -2.30
CA ASN A 145 18.02 20.30 -2.41
C ASN A 145 18.55 21.27 -1.34
N ALA A 146 18.72 20.81 -0.11
CA ALA A 146 19.31 21.60 0.98
C ALA A 146 20.77 22.01 0.68
N ILE A 147 21.58 21.08 0.15
CA ILE A 147 22.98 21.35 -0.21
C ILE A 147 23.08 22.41 -1.32
N ALA A 148 22.24 22.30 -2.35
CA ALA A 148 22.20 23.28 -3.44
C ALA A 148 21.74 24.67 -2.95
N PHE A 149 20.76 24.71 -2.05
CA PHE A 149 20.26 25.94 -1.43
C PHE A 149 21.35 26.68 -0.64
N GLU A 150 22.11 25.94 0.18
CA GLU A 150 23.20 26.49 0.99
C GLU A 150 24.38 26.94 0.13
N SER A 151 24.75 26.18 -0.90
CA SER A 151 25.85 26.53 -1.80
C SER A 151 25.55 27.75 -2.68
N GLY A 152 24.29 27.98 -3.03
CA GLY A 152 23.88 29.06 -3.94
C GLY A 152 23.47 30.36 -3.25
N ASN A 153 23.43 30.40 -1.91
CA ASN A 153 22.90 31.52 -1.13
C ASN A 153 21.54 32.02 -1.66
N MET A 154 20.68 31.09 -2.07
CA MET A 154 19.41 31.36 -2.75
C MET A 154 18.31 31.67 -1.75
N ASN A 155 17.31 32.47 -2.13
CA ASN A 155 16.09 32.61 -1.34
C ASN A 155 15.13 31.45 -1.59
N THR A 156 14.25 31.14 -0.64
CA THR A 156 13.26 30.07 -0.76
C THR A 156 12.39 30.21 -2.02
N VAL A 157 12.10 31.44 -2.43
CA VAL A 157 11.29 31.75 -3.63
C VAL A 157 12.05 31.44 -4.93
N ASP A 158 13.37 31.61 -4.93
CA ASP A 158 14.22 31.36 -6.11
C ASP A 158 14.34 29.86 -6.41
N MET A 159 14.19 29.03 -5.37
CA MET A 159 14.11 27.58 -5.48
C MET A 159 12.69 27.07 -5.76
N ALA A 160 11.66 27.68 -5.14
CA ALA A 160 10.28 27.22 -5.29
C ALA A 160 9.72 27.43 -6.71
N LYS A 161 10.04 28.55 -7.37
CA LYS A 161 9.58 28.83 -8.75
C LYS A 161 9.98 27.75 -9.76
N PRO A 162 11.27 27.39 -9.92
CA PRO A 162 11.67 26.32 -10.82
C PRO A 162 11.18 24.95 -10.34
N GLY A 163 11.10 24.72 -9.03
CA GLY A 163 10.59 23.46 -8.48
C GLY A 163 9.13 23.17 -8.84
N ILE A 164 8.25 24.17 -8.79
CA ILE A 164 6.85 24.03 -9.23
C ILE A 164 6.79 23.63 -10.71
N VAL A 165 7.55 24.33 -11.56
CA VAL A 165 7.59 24.03 -13.00
C VAL A 165 8.07 22.60 -13.23
N MET A 166 9.12 22.17 -12.52
CA MET A 166 9.64 20.81 -12.63
C MET A 166 8.62 19.76 -12.17
N ASN A 167 7.91 20.01 -11.07
CA ASN A 167 6.85 19.11 -10.58
C ASN A 167 5.73 18.93 -11.62
N PHE A 168 5.30 20.01 -12.30
CA PHE A 168 4.32 19.91 -13.38
C PHE A 168 4.83 19.12 -14.59
N VAL A 169 6.07 19.39 -15.02
CA VAL A 169 6.69 18.68 -16.16
C VAL A 169 6.85 17.20 -15.85
N CYS A 170 7.38 16.84 -14.68
CA CYS A 170 7.57 15.46 -14.26
C CYS A 170 6.24 14.71 -14.11
N CYS A 171 5.22 15.34 -13.50
CA CYS A 171 3.88 14.75 -13.45
C CYS A 171 3.29 14.50 -14.84
N GLY A 172 3.50 15.43 -15.79
CA GLY A 172 3.07 15.26 -17.18
C GLY A 172 3.79 14.11 -17.89
N VAL A 173 5.11 14.02 -17.74
CA VAL A 173 5.93 12.91 -18.28
C VAL A 173 5.50 11.58 -17.65
N GLN A 174 5.27 11.55 -16.34
CA GLN A 174 4.82 10.36 -15.63
C GLN A 174 3.46 9.87 -16.16
N LEU A 175 2.52 10.79 -16.42
CA LEU A 175 1.22 10.46 -16.98
C LEU A 175 1.33 9.88 -18.40
N PHE A 176 2.23 10.43 -19.22
CA PHE A 176 2.53 9.91 -20.55
C PHE A 176 3.17 8.51 -20.48
N MET A 177 4.13 8.32 -19.58
CA MET A 177 4.77 7.02 -19.35
C MET A 177 3.77 5.97 -18.85
N LEU A 178 2.84 6.34 -17.97
CA LEU A 178 1.80 5.43 -17.49
C LEU A 178 0.90 4.94 -18.63
N ASN A 179 0.45 5.86 -19.50
CA ASN A 179 -0.40 5.50 -20.64
C ASN A 179 0.34 4.69 -21.71
N THR A 180 1.66 4.84 -21.84
CA THR A 180 2.47 4.16 -22.86
C THR A 180 3.12 2.89 -22.32
N LEU A 181 4.10 3.03 -21.41
CA LEU A 181 4.88 1.93 -20.84
C LEU A 181 4.10 1.14 -19.81
N GLY A 182 3.25 1.80 -19.02
CA GLY A 182 2.44 1.13 -18.01
C GLY A 182 1.49 0.10 -18.63
N VAL A 183 0.78 0.49 -19.69
CA VAL A 183 -0.11 -0.42 -20.42
C VAL A 183 0.68 -1.54 -21.11
N ALA A 184 1.84 -1.22 -21.71
CA ALA A 184 2.65 -2.19 -22.44
C ALA A 184 3.37 -3.23 -21.56
N MET A 185 3.74 -2.88 -20.33
CA MET A 185 4.51 -3.77 -19.43
C MET A 185 3.64 -4.53 -18.41
N PHE A 186 2.53 -3.95 -17.96
CA PHE A 186 1.78 -4.46 -16.80
C PHE A 186 0.31 -4.81 -17.10
N ASP A 187 -0.13 -4.74 -18.36
CA ASP A 187 -1.52 -5.03 -18.78
C ASP A 187 -2.56 -4.36 -17.85
N LEU A 188 -2.32 -3.08 -17.54
CA LEU A 188 -3.05 -2.30 -16.53
C LEU A 188 -4.58 -2.18 -16.77
N ASN A 189 -5.04 -2.59 -17.95
CA ASN A 189 -6.46 -2.66 -18.32
C ASN A 189 -7.18 -3.91 -17.76
N THR A 190 -6.44 -4.90 -17.27
CA THR A 190 -7.00 -6.11 -16.66
C THR A 190 -6.79 -6.10 -15.14
N PHE A 191 -7.86 -6.43 -14.41
CA PHE A 191 -7.78 -6.58 -12.96
C PHE A 191 -7.08 -7.90 -12.63
N PRO A 192 -5.96 -7.89 -11.89
CA PRO A 192 -5.16 -9.08 -11.71
C PRO A 192 -5.79 -10.02 -10.69
N SER A 193 -5.69 -11.32 -10.93
CA SER A 193 -6.32 -12.38 -10.10
C SER A 193 -5.84 -12.41 -8.64
N TRP A 194 -4.62 -11.93 -8.36
CA TRP A 194 -4.09 -11.83 -6.99
C TRP A 194 -4.77 -10.74 -6.14
N ALA A 195 -5.38 -9.74 -6.77
CA ALA A 195 -6.12 -8.66 -6.09
C ALA A 195 -7.61 -9.01 -5.89
N ASN A 196 -8.06 -10.15 -6.43
CA ASN A 196 -9.45 -10.61 -6.39
C ASN A 196 -9.76 -11.29 -5.05
N HIS A 197 -9.64 -10.55 -3.95
CA HIS A 197 -9.90 -11.09 -2.60
C HIS A 197 -11.39 -11.39 -2.32
N THR A 198 -12.28 -11.18 -3.29
CA THR A 198 -13.72 -11.47 -3.17
C THR A 198 -14.06 -12.96 -3.33
N GLU A 199 -13.16 -13.79 -3.89
CA GLU A 199 -13.42 -15.22 -4.07
C GLU A 199 -13.31 -16.05 -2.77
N THR A 200 -12.56 -15.57 -1.77
CA THR A 200 -12.36 -16.33 -0.53
C THR A 200 -13.57 -16.25 0.40
N SER A 201 -14.31 -15.12 0.41
CA SER A 201 -15.53 -15.01 1.21
C SER A 201 -16.70 -15.80 0.62
N ASN A 202 -16.91 -15.74 -0.71
CA ASN A 202 -18.04 -16.43 -1.35
C ASN A 202 -17.89 -17.96 -1.40
N SER A 203 -16.65 -18.46 -1.46
CA SER A 203 -16.42 -19.91 -1.40
C SER A 203 -16.70 -20.47 0.00
N VAL A 204 -16.38 -19.70 1.05
CA VAL A 204 -16.66 -20.11 2.44
C VAL A 204 -18.14 -20.02 2.76
N THR A 205 -18.86 -18.96 2.36
CA THR A 205 -20.32 -18.91 2.54
C THR A 205 -21.06 -19.96 1.73
N ASN A 206 -20.67 -20.23 0.49
CA ASN A 206 -21.31 -21.30 -0.29
C ASN A 206 -21.02 -22.69 0.28
N THR A 207 -19.81 -22.96 0.77
CA THR A 207 -19.45 -24.25 1.38
C THR A 207 -20.11 -24.42 2.76
N VAL A 208 -20.19 -23.36 3.57
CA VAL A 208 -20.88 -23.38 4.87
C VAL A 208 -22.38 -23.51 4.68
N MET A 209 -22.98 -22.77 3.74
CA MET A 209 -24.40 -22.90 3.41
C MET A 209 -24.72 -24.28 2.82
N GLN A 210 -23.87 -24.83 1.95
CA GLN A 210 -24.01 -26.19 1.41
C GLN A 210 -23.88 -27.26 2.51
N ASN A 211 -22.90 -27.14 3.41
CA ASN A 211 -22.74 -28.07 4.53
C ASN A 211 -23.87 -27.95 5.57
N LEU A 212 -24.41 -26.75 5.81
CA LEU A 212 -25.60 -26.54 6.64
C LEU A 212 -26.86 -27.11 5.99
N THR A 213 -27.05 -26.96 4.68
CA THR A 213 -28.14 -27.63 3.96
C THR A 213 -27.95 -29.15 3.90
N ALA A 214 -26.71 -29.66 3.85
CA ALA A 214 -26.42 -31.08 3.92
C ALA A 214 -26.70 -31.65 5.32
N LEU A 215 -26.40 -30.91 6.39
CA LEU A 215 -26.76 -31.23 7.77
C LEU A 215 -28.28 -31.17 8.00
N GLY A 216 -28.99 -30.24 7.36
CA GLY A 216 -30.45 -30.16 7.38
C GLY A 216 -31.17 -31.29 6.63
N ASN A 217 -30.48 -32.00 5.74
CA ASN A 217 -31.01 -33.11 4.94
C ASN A 217 -30.70 -34.49 5.53
N ILE A 218 -30.04 -34.57 6.69
CA ILE A 218 -29.87 -35.81 7.44
C ILE A 218 -31.20 -36.14 8.12
N THR A 219 -32.09 -36.77 7.37
CA THR A 219 -33.25 -37.46 7.89
C THR A 219 -32.75 -38.59 8.80
N PHE A 220 -32.84 -38.39 10.11
CA PHE A 220 -32.74 -39.49 11.06
C PHE A 220 -33.87 -40.48 10.75
N HIS A 221 -33.53 -41.61 10.13
CA HIS A 221 -34.40 -42.79 10.09
C HIS A 221 -34.47 -43.39 11.51
N GLY A 222 -35.27 -42.75 12.37
CA GLY A 222 -35.80 -43.34 13.59
C GLY A 222 -37.10 -44.11 13.29
N PRO A 223 -37.41 -45.19 14.02
CA PRO A 223 -38.53 -46.06 13.70
C PRO A 223 -39.87 -45.35 13.87
N GLN A 224 -40.83 -45.75 13.03
CA GLN A 224 -42.18 -45.22 12.99
C GLN A 224 -42.90 -45.31 14.35
N THR A 225 -43.59 -44.24 14.76
CA THR A 225 -44.98 -44.28 15.28
C THR A 225 -45.56 -42.88 15.49
N LEU A 226 -46.69 -42.64 14.80
CA LEU A 226 -47.93 -41.99 15.25
C LEU A 226 -48.01 -40.48 15.60
N ASN A 227 -48.93 -39.87 14.84
CA ASN A 227 -50.01 -38.95 15.23
C ASN A 227 -49.75 -37.43 15.37
N ASN A 228 -50.25 -36.75 14.33
CA ASN A 228 -51.38 -35.81 14.38
C ASN A 228 -51.27 -34.50 15.20
N SER A 229 -51.61 -33.42 14.48
CA SER A 229 -52.22 -32.17 14.93
C SER A 229 -51.26 -31.09 15.45
N VAL A 230 -51.14 -29.98 14.72
CA VAL A 230 -51.85 -28.71 14.99
C VAL A 230 -51.31 -27.63 14.03
N LEU A 231 -52.25 -27.06 13.27
CA LEU A 231 -52.17 -25.76 12.60
C LEU A 231 -52.13 -24.65 13.66
N ILE A 232 -51.21 -23.69 13.53
CA ILE A 232 -51.38 -22.23 13.35
C ILE A 232 -49.96 -21.64 13.24
#